data_AF-A0A8T4Y2S6-F1
#
_entry.id   AF-A0A8T4Y2S6-F1
#
_cell.length_a   1.000
_cell.length_b   1.000
_cell.length_c   1.000
_cell.angle_alpha   90.00
_cell.angle_beta   90.00
_cell.angle_gamma   90.00
#
_symmetry.space_group_name_H-M   'P 1'
#
loop_
_entity.id
_entity.type
_entity.pdbx_description
1 polymer ?
#
loop_
_entity_poly.entity_id
_entity_poly.type
_entity_poly.pdbx_seq_one_letter_code
_entity_poly.pdbx_strand_id
1 'polypeptide(L)'
;MKTLDTYEVLSSVRPKELQHPCESLDYADHVVKTTMMGYPQLAADSLLNPNLIGRLADIVGSIVRQLNLVFMEPIWVEKEKESIIIQRGRAYDVLLEIAINLFGLERDWVGFTDRDVEDTLKIIRNTLSVWESVECEEYGNAEVAKAVVRIKIEDMKKVMRGDPRGKKSMVAVMGENVEKKLEDRKITLSFLDALKEEIQSNVYYIMSRKGMCRFGNDYALGLRWLRRLGYVQVSTNPVLAAIAYRDDPNLWSKLEDYLRRNPEYLKNIDDRQDELVML
;
A
#
# COMPACT_ATOMS: atom_id res chain seq x y z
N MET A 1 -26.98 0.87 18.89
CA MET A 1 -26.17 0.41 17.73
C MET A 1 -24.72 0.71 18.04
N LYS A 2 -23.82 -0.28 18.03
CA LYS A 2 -22.37 0.01 18.06
C LYS A 2 -22.04 0.78 16.78
N THR A 3 -21.40 1.94 16.92
CA THR A 3 -20.81 2.67 15.80
C THR A 3 -19.76 1.76 15.16
N LEU A 4 -19.89 1.46 13.88
CA LEU A 4 -18.94 0.61 13.15
C LEU A 4 -17.61 1.37 13.03
N ASP A 5 -16.51 0.83 13.56
CA ASP A 5 -15.19 1.45 13.47
C ASP A 5 -14.58 1.19 12.09
N THR A 6 -14.46 2.25 11.29
CA THR A 6 -13.93 2.22 9.93
C THR A 6 -12.51 1.66 9.87
N TYR A 7 -11.66 1.92 10.87
CA TYR A 7 -10.30 1.39 10.93
C TYR A 7 -10.32 -0.12 11.19
N GLU A 8 -11.16 -0.61 12.11
CA GLU A 8 -11.29 -2.05 12.38
C GLU A 8 -11.81 -2.82 11.16
N VAL A 9 -12.81 -2.26 10.45
CA VAL A 9 -13.34 -2.86 9.21
C VAL A 9 -12.24 -2.99 8.16
N LEU A 10 -11.51 -1.90 7.89
CA LEU A 10 -10.48 -1.89 6.84
C LEU A 10 -9.23 -2.71 7.19
N SER A 11 -8.87 -2.80 8.48
CA SER A 11 -7.69 -3.57 8.92
C SER A 11 -7.97 -5.07 9.03
N SER A 12 -9.24 -5.48 9.16
CA SER A 12 -9.64 -6.89 9.26
C SER A 12 -10.09 -7.51 7.94
N VAL A 13 -10.43 -6.70 6.92
CA VAL A 13 -10.94 -7.21 5.65
C VAL A 13 -9.89 -8.08 4.94
N ARG A 14 -10.27 -9.32 4.65
CA ARG A 14 -9.42 -10.24 3.91
C ARG A 14 -9.57 -10.02 2.41
N PRO A 15 -8.48 -10.10 1.64
CA PRO A 15 -8.57 -10.08 0.19
C PRO A 15 -9.24 -11.37 -0.31
N LYS A 16 -9.93 -11.27 -1.44
CA LYS A 16 -10.48 -12.40 -2.18
C LYS A 16 -9.34 -13.18 -2.85
N GLU A 17 -9.59 -14.42 -3.23
CA GLU A 17 -8.62 -15.18 -4.00
C GLU A 17 -8.39 -14.53 -5.37
N LEU A 18 -7.12 -14.42 -5.78
CA LEU A 18 -6.78 -13.93 -7.11
C LEU A 18 -7.19 -14.99 -8.14
N GLN A 19 -7.89 -14.54 -9.18
CA GLN A 19 -8.24 -15.41 -10.29
C GLN A 19 -7.05 -15.59 -11.23
N HIS A 20 -6.86 -16.82 -11.71
CA HIS A 20 -5.85 -17.15 -12.73
C HIS A 20 -6.49 -17.98 -13.85
N PRO A 21 -6.30 -17.63 -15.14
CA PRO A 21 -5.57 -16.45 -15.62
C PRO A 21 -6.32 -15.15 -15.31
N CYS A 22 -5.65 -14.01 -15.48
CA CYS A 22 -6.30 -12.72 -15.27
C CYS A 22 -7.48 -12.53 -16.24
N GLU A 23 -8.60 -12.01 -15.74
CA GLU A 23 -9.82 -11.78 -16.53
C GLU A 23 -9.68 -10.67 -17.59
N SER A 24 -8.68 -9.78 -17.47
CA SER A 24 -8.57 -8.59 -18.31
C SER A 24 -7.12 -8.25 -18.64
N LEU A 25 -6.90 -7.89 -19.91
CA LEU A 25 -5.62 -7.40 -20.42
C LEU A 25 -5.61 -5.87 -20.54
N ASP A 26 -6.73 -5.19 -20.28
CA ASP A 26 -6.77 -3.74 -20.18
C ASP A 26 -6.19 -3.29 -18.83
N TYR A 27 -5.22 -2.38 -18.86
CA TYR A 27 -4.52 -1.93 -17.65
C TYR A 27 -5.47 -1.31 -16.62
N ALA A 28 -6.44 -0.50 -17.06
CA ALA A 28 -7.33 0.19 -16.13
C ALA A 28 -8.28 -0.80 -15.45
N ASP A 29 -8.93 -1.66 -16.23
CA ASP A 29 -9.82 -2.70 -15.71
C ASP A 29 -9.05 -3.69 -14.80
N HIS A 30 -7.83 -4.09 -15.18
CA HIS A 30 -6.98 -4.95 -14.37
C HIS A 30 -6.68 -4.34 -12.99
N VAL A 31 -6.26 -3.06 -12.95
CA VAL A 31 -5.97 -2.36 -11.70
C VAL A 31 -7.20 -2.25 -10.83
N VAL A 32 -8.35 -1.87 -11.40
CA VAL A 32 -9.60 -1.69 -10.64
C VAL A 32 -10.08 -3.02 -10.07
N LYS A 33 -10.13 -4.08 -10.87
CA LYS A 33 -10.53 -5.42 -10.40
C LYS A 33 -9.60 -5.95 -9.31
N THR A 34 -8.29 -5.86 -9.52
CA THR A 34 -7.28 -6.32 -8.55
C THR A 34 -7.38 -5.54 -7.24
N THR A 35 -7.63 -4.23 -7.32
CA THR A 35 -7.92 -3.38 -6.16
C THR A 35 -9.18 -3.83 -5.44
N MET A 36 -10.27 -4.06 -6.17
CA MET A 36 -11.55 -4.50 -5.60
C MET A 36 -11.54 -5.94 -5.08
N MET A 37 -10.54 -6.75 -5.44
CA MET A 37 -10.25 -8.04 -4.80
C MET A 37 -9.49 -7.89 -3.48
N GLY A 38 -9.01 -6.68 -3.15
CA GLY A 38 -8.27 -6.41 -1.92
C GLY A 38 -6.75 -6.36 -2.08
N TYR A 39 -6.25 -6.17 -3.31
CA TYR A 39 -4.80 -6.06 -3.58
C TYR A 39 -4.42 -4.69 -4.18
N PRO A 40 -4.72 -3.56 -3.51
CA PRO A 40 -4.39 -2.22 -4.03
C PRO A 40 -2.89 -2.03 -4.27
N GLN A 41 -2.06 -2.63 -3.42
CA GLN A 41 -0.60 -2.60 -3.53
C GLN A 41 -0.10 -3.29 -4.81
N LEU A 42 -0.59 -4.49 -5.08
CA LEU A 42 -0.27 -5.25 -6.30
C LEU A 42 -0.79 -4.52 -7.54
N ALA A 43 -2.01 -3.98 -7.46
CA ALA A 43 -2.62 -3.21 -8.53
C ALA A 43 -1.77 -1.99 -8.89
N ALA A 44 -1.34 -1.21 -7.89
CA ALA A 44 -0.46 -0.07 -8.09
C ALA A 44 0.91 -0.47 -8.68
N ASP A 45 1.46 -1.60 -8.24
CA ASP A 45 2.76 -2.10 -8.71
C ASP A 45 2.70 -2.58 -10.16
N SER A 46 1.54 -3.06 -10.64
CA SER A 46 1.35 -3.44 -12.04
C SER A 46 1.55 -2.28 -13.02
N LEU A 47 1.43 -1.03 -12.54
CA LEU A 47 1.68 0.18 -13.32
C LEU A 47 3.17 0.55 -13.42
N LEU A 48 4.06 -0.08 -12.64
CA LEU A 48 5.50 0.08 -12.76
C LEU A 48 6.03 -0.73 -13.95
N ASN A 49 5.57 -0.40 -15.15
CA ASN A 49 5.84 -1.12 -16.38
C ASN A 49 6.37 -0.17 -17.47
N PRO A 50 7.56 -0.46 -18.06
CA PRO A 50 8.14 0.38 -19.11
C PRO A 50 7.25 0.59 -20.33
N ASN A 51 6.30 -0.31 -20.60
CA ASN A 51 5.34 -0.16 -21.70
C ASN A 51 4.36 1.01 -21.50
N LEU A 52 4.32 1.61 -20.29
CA LEU A 52 3.43 2.71 -19.95
C LEU A 52 4.09 4.10 -20.04
N ILE A 53 5.38 4.17 -20.43
CA ILE A 53 6.08 5.45 -20.62
C ILE A 53 5.32 6.32 -21.63
N GLY A 54 5.06 7.58 -21.30
CA GLY A 54 4.26 8.50 -22.11
C GLY A 54 2.75 8.24 -22.13
N ARG A 55 2.25 7.23 -21.40
CA ARG A 55 0.81 6.86 -21.35
C ARG A 55 0.26 6.72 -19.94
N LEU A 56 1.11 6.85 -18.91
CA LEU A 56 0.73 6.63 -17.52
C LEU A 56 -0.46 7.51 -17.10
N ALA A 57 -0.43 8.80 -17.43
CA ALA A 57 -1.49 9.74 -17.06
C ALA A 57 -2.85 9.36 -17.66
N ASP A 58 -2.89 8.91 -18.91
CA ASP A 58 -4.12 8.48 -19.58
C ASP A 58 -4.71 7.21 -18.95
N ILE A 59 -3.84 6.27 -18.58
CA ILE A 59 -4.24 5.02 -17.91
C ILE A 59 -4.76 5.34 -16.50
N VAL A 60 -4.06 6.16 -15.73
CA VAL A 60 -4.50 6.58 -14.39
C VAL A 60 -5.79 7.39 -14.47
N GLY A 61 -5.97 8.25 -15.46
CA GLY A 61 -7.23 8.93 -15.73
C GLY A 61 -8.38 7.94 -16.00
N SER A 62 -8.10 6.85 -16.70
CA SER A 62 -9.08 5.78 -16.95
C SER A 62 -9.40 4.96 -15.69
N ILE A 63 -8.39 4.66 -14.87
CA ILE A 63 -8.56 4.03 -13.55
C ILE A 63 -9.43 4.91 -12.66
N VAL A 64 -9.12 6.21 -12.55
CA VAL A 64 -9.89 7.17 -11.75
C VAL A 64 -11.34 7.24 -12.21
N ARG A 65 -11.62 7.25 -13.51
CA ARG A 65 -13.00 7.23 -14.02
C ARG A 65 -13.77 6.00 -13.55
N GLN A 66 -13.16 4.81 -13.61
CA GLN A 66 -13.80 3.58 -13.14
C GLN A 66 -13.94 3.55 -11.60
N LEU A 67 -12.91 3.97 -10.87
CA LEU A 67 -12.97 4.07 -9.40
C LEU A 67 -14.01 5.08 -8.94
N ASN A 68 -14.22 6.19 -9.66
CA ASN A 68 -15.28 7.14 -9.37
C ASN A 68 -16.67 6.49 -9.43
N LEU A 69 -16.92 5.62 -10.41
CA LEU A 69 -18.19 4.89 -10.49
C LEU A 69 -18.38 4.00 -9.26
N VAL A 70 -17.34 3.27 -8.86
CA VAL A 70 -17.37 2.42 -7.67
C VAL A 70 -17.53 3.23 -6.38
N PHE A 71 -16.82 4.36 -6.27
CA PHE A 71 -16.80 5.21 -5.09
C PHE A 71 -18.16 5.89 -4.84
N MET A 72 -18.79 6.33 -5.93
CA MET A 72 -20.09 7.02 -5.91
C MET A 72 -21.27 6.05 -5.95
N GLU A 73 -21.05 4.77 -6.30
CA GLU A 73 -22.09 3.74 -6.39
C GLU A 73 -23.11 3.76 -5.22
N PRO A 74 -22.68 3.91 -3.95
CA PRO A 74 -23.59 3.92 -2.80
C PRO A 74 -24.63 5.06 -2.78
N ILE A 75 -24.43 6.10 -3.59
CA ILE A 75 -25.37 7.22 -3.70
C ILE A 75 -26.63 6.80 -4.50
N TRP A 76 -26.47 5.85 -5.42
CA TRP A 76 -27.54 5.41 -6.33
C TRP A 76 -28.06 4.02 -6.00
N VAL A 77 -27.25 3.20 -5.30
CA VAL A 77 -27.56 1.82 -4.96
C VAL A 77 -27.40 1.63 -3.45
N GLU A 78 -28.48 1.16 -2.81
CA GLU A 78 -28.44 0.86 -1.38
C GLU A 78 -27.43 -0.27 -1.10
N LYS A 79 -26.49 0.01 -0.19
CA LYS A 79 -25.44 -0.92 0.22
C LYS A 79 -25.29 -0.92 1.73
N GLU A 80 -24.86 -2.06 2.26
CA GLU A 80 -24.45 -2.15 3.65
C GLU A 80 -23.27 -1.21 3.92
N LYS A 81 -23.30 -0.53 5.07
CA LYS A 81 -22.28 0.44 5.47
C LYS A 81 -20.86 -0.14 5.42
N GLU A 82 -20.68 -1.40 5.80
CA GLU A 82 -19.39 -2.10 5.74
C GLU A 82 -18.85 -2.22 4.30
N SER A 83 -19.71 -2.57 3.35
CA SER A 83 -19.36 -2.67 1.93
C SER A 83 -18.91 -1.33 1.35
N ILE A 84 -19.60 -0.24 1.74
CA ILE A 84 -19.25 1.14 1.35
C ILE A 84 -17.84 1.49 1.85
N ILE A 85 -17.57 1.24 3.14
CA ILE A 85 -16.27 1.48 3.76
C ILE A 85 -15.17 0.72 3.02
N ILE A 86 -15.38 -0.58 2.78
CA ILE A 86 -14.37 -1.43 2.10
C ILE A 86 -14.09 -0.94 0.68
N GLN A 87 -15.14 -0.63 -0.11
CA GLN A 87 -14.97 -0.17 -1.49
C GLN A 87 -14.23 1.17 -1.55
N ARG A 88 -14.67 2.16 -0.77
CA ARG A 88 -14.03 3.47 -0.71
C ARG A 88 -12.60 3.36 -0.18
N GLY A 89 -12.38 2.56 0.86
CA GLY A 89 -11.06 2.33 1.44
C GLY A 89 -10.06 1.76 0.43
N ARG A 90 -10.48 0.76 -0.36
CA ARG A 90 -9.67 0.18 -1.44
C ARG A 90 -9.37 1.20 -2.54
N ALA A 91 -10.33 2.04 -2.90
CA ALA A 91 -10.16 3.09 -3.90
C ALA A 91 -9.12 4.14 -3.44
N TYR A 92 -9.20 4.61 -2.20
CA TYR A 92 -8.17 5.48 -1.62
C TYR A 92 -6.80 4.80 -1.61
N ASP A 93 -6.75 3.55 -1.14
CA ASP A 93 -5.51 2.82 -0.96
C ASP A 93 -4.73 2.71 -2.28
N VAL A 94 -5.39 2.31 -3.37
CA VAL A 94 -4.71 2.20 -4.67
C VAL A 94 -4.20 3.55 -5.18
N LEU A 95 -4.98 4.63 -5.08
CA LEU A 95 -4.53 5.95 -5.56
C LEU A 95 -3.35 6.48 -4.74
N LEU A 96 -3.39 6.29 -3.42
CA LEU A 96 -2.27 6.60 -2.56
C LEU A 96 -1.04 5.75 -2.95
N GLU A 97 -1.17 4.44 -3.08
CA GLU A 97 -0.05 3.57 -3.46
C GLU A 97 0.58 3.92 -4.81
N ILE A 98 -0.23 4.28 -5.82
CA ILE A 98 0.28 4.78 -7.11
C ILE A 98 1.11 6.05 -6.88
N ALA A 99 0.59 7.04 -6.14
CA ALA A 99 1.33 8.26 -5.86
C ALA A 99 2.65 8.01 -5.12
N ILE A 100 2.65 7.10 -4.14
CA ILE A 100 3.84 6.77 -3.36
C ILE A 100 4.90 6.10 -4.24
N ASN A 101 4.51 5.17 -5.11
CA ASN A 101 5.42 4.56 -6.08
C ASN A 101 6.06 5.62 -6.99
N LEU A 102 5.34 6.70 -7.32
CA LEU A 102 5.83 7.84 -8.10
C LEU A 102 6.66 8.86 -7.31
N PHE A 103 6.72 8.76 -5.98
CA PHE A 103 7.65 9.53 -5.16
C PHE A 103 9.00 8.83 -5.03
N GLY A 104 8.98 7.49 -4.99
CA GLY A 104 10.16 6.64 -4.84
C GLY A 104 10.99 6.50 -6.11
N LEU A 105 12.10 5.74 -6.00
CA LEU A 105 13.00 5.44 -7.12
C LEU A 105 12.42 4.48 -8.15
N GLU A 106 11.30 3.84 -7.84
CA GLU A 106 10.63 2.88 -8.71
C GLU A 106 10.24 3.52 -10.05
N ARG A 107 9.81 4.79 -10.03
CA ARG A 107 9.53 5.57 -11.25
C ARG A 107 10.76 5.74 -12.15
N ASP A 108 11.94 5.92 -11.54
CA ASP A 108 13.20 6.19 -12.23
C ASP A 108 13.72 4.88 -12.83
N TRP A 109 13.52 3.74 -12.15
CA TRP A 109 13.84 2.41 -12.66
C TRP A 109 13.00 2.02 -13.87
N VAL A 110 11.72 2.40 -13.87
CA VAL A 110 10.82 2.16 -15.00
C VAL A 110 11.14 3.12 -16.16
N GLY A 111 11.57 4.35 -15.86
CA GLY A 111 11.89 5.37 -16.86
C GLY A 111 10.77 6.37 -17.13
N PHE A 112 9.87 6.60 -16.17
CA PHE A 112 8.84 7.63 -16.30
C PHE A 112 9.44 9.04 -16.27
N THR A 113 8.94 9.92 -17.13
CA THR A 113 9.40 11.31 -17.21
C THR A 113 8.81 12.14 -16.08
N ASP A 114 9.50 13.21 -15.64
CA ASP A 114 8.96 14.12 -14.62
C ASP A 114 7.61 14.74 -15.03
N ARG A 115 7.41 15.00 -16.34
CA ARG A 115 6.11 15.49 -16.86
C ARG A 115 5.01 14.44 -16.67
N ASP A 116 5.25 13.19 -17.10
CA ASP A 116 4.25 12.12 -16.97
C ASP A 116 3.88 11.87 -15.50
N VAL A 117 4.88 11.91 -14.62
CA VAL A 117 4.67 11.76 -13.17
C VAL A 117 3.86 12.92 -12.61
N GLU A 118 4.21 14.17 -12.94
CA GLU A 118 3.51 15.35 -12.44
C GLU A 118 2.04 15.40 -12.90
N ASP A 119 1.78 15.11 -14.17
CA ASP A 119 0.41 15.09 -14.70
C ASP A 119 -0.43 13.96 -14.08
N THR A 120 0.19 12.80 -13.83
CA THR A 120 -0.43 11.68 -13.11
C THR A 120 -0.75 12.05 -11.66
N LEU A 121 0.19 12.68 -10.95
CA LEU A 121 0.00 13.11 -9.57
C LEU A 121 -1.10 14.17 -9.44
N LYS A 122 -1.25 15.08 -10.42
CA LYS A 122 -2.37 16.04 -10.44
C LYS A 122 -3.72 15.33 -10.52
N ILE A 123 -3.85 14.32 -11.39
CA ILE A 123 -5.08 13.51 -11.51
C ILE A 123 -5.43 12.86 -10.16
N ILE A 124 -4.44 12.23 -9.52
CA ILE A 124 -4.62 11.54 -8.23
C ILE A 124 -5.02 12.55 -7.14
N ARG A 125 -4.28 13.65 -6.98
CA ARG A 125 -4.54 14.65 -5.93
C ARG A 125 -5.93 15.28 -6.08
N ASN A 126 -6.33 15.63 -7.31
CA ASN A 126 -7.66 16.16 -7.55
C ASN A 126 -8.75 15.16 -7.16
N THR A 127 -8.57 13.88 -7.52
CA THR A 127 -9.53 12.82 -7.22
C THR A 127 -9.66 12.60 -5.71
N LEU A 128 -8.54 12.48 -5.00
CA LEU A 128 -8.51 12.30 -3.55
C LEU A 128 -9.18 13.46 -2.82
N SER A 129 -8.93 14.70 -3.26
CA SER A 129 -9.58 15.88 -2.68
C SER A 129 -11.10 15.89 -2.88
N VAL A 130 -11.57 15.42 -4.05
CA VAL A 130 -13.01 15.33 -4.34
C VAL A 130 -13.66 14.25 -3.48
N TRP A 131 -13.04 13.07 -3.37
CA TRP A 131 -13.55 11.98 -2.53
C TRP A 131 -13.62 12.33 -1.05
N GLU A 132 -12.62 13.03 -0.51
CA GLU A 132 -12.66 13.52 0.87
C GLU A 132 -13.83 14.50 1.09
N SER A 133 -14.07 15.37 0.11
CA SER A 133 -15.18 16.33 0.16
C SER A 133 -16.53 15.61 0.16
N VAL A 134 -16.69 14.60 -0.69
CA VAL A 134 -17.90 13.77 -0.75
C VAL A 134 -18.17 13.08 0.59
N GLU A 135 -17.16 12.46 1.21
CA GLU A 135 -17.35 11.85 2.54
C GLU A 135 -17.69 12.89 3.61
N CYS A 136 -17.05 14.06 3.58
CA CYS A 136 -17.35 15.13 4.52
C CYS A 136 -18.78 15.66 4.35
N GLU A 137 -19.29 15.76 3.13
CA GLU A 137 -20.67 16.17 2.85
C GLU A 137 -21.68 15.11 3.32
N GLU A 138 -21.39 13.82 3.12
CA GLU A 138 -22.28 12.71 3.50
C GLU A 138 -22.29 12.43 5.02
N TYR A 139 -21.12 12.48 5.67
CA TYR A 139 -20.94 11.97 7.04
C TYR A 139 -20.34 13.00 8.01
N GLY A 140 -20.07 14.22 7.56
CA GLY A 140 -19.47 15.29 8.37
C GLY A 140 -17.95 15.21 8.55
N ASN A 141 -17.32 14.10 8.15
CA ASN A 141 -15.88 13.87 8.22
C ASN A 141 -15.45 12.76 7.24
N ALA A 142 -14.21 12.82 6.73
CA ALA A 142 -13.65 11.80 5.84
C ALA A 142 -13.06 10.61 6.64
N GLU A 143 -13.94 9.83 7.29
CA GLU A 143 -13.54 8.72 8.16
C GLU A 143 -12.81 7.60 7.41
N VAL A 144 -13.21 7.28 6.17
CA VAL A 144 -12.56 6.23 5.36
C VAL A 144 -11.16 6.69 4.95
N ALA A 145 -11.03 7.92 4.46
CA ALA A 145 -9.73 8.50 4.13
C ALA A 145 -8.77 8.49 5.34
N LYS A 146 -9.25 8.92 6.52
CA LYS A 146 -8.48 8.92 7.78
C LYS A 146 -8.03 7.50 8.17
N ALA A 147 -8.93 6.53 8.07
CA ALA A 147 -8.62 5.14 8.39
C ALA A 147 -7.55 4.56 7.46
N VAL A 148 -7.64 4.80 6.14
CA VAL A 148 -6.63 4.33 5.17
C VAL A 148 -5.27 4.96 5.43
N VAL A 149 -5.20 6.27 5.67
CA VAL A 149 -3.94 6.95 6.01
C VAL A 149 -3.35 6.40 7.30
N ARG A 150 -4.18 6.18 8.33
CA ARG A 150 -3.75 5.58 9.60
C ARG A 150 -3.17 4.18 9.41
N ILE A 151 -3.80 3.33 8.60
CA ILE A 151 -3.28 1.98 8.29
C ILE A 151 -1.87 2.05 7.69
N LYS A 152 -1.63 2.97 6.76
CA LYS A 152 -0.29 3.14 6.15
C LYS A 152 0.76 3.58 7.16
N ILE A 153 0.41 4.54 8.02
CA ILE A 153 1.33 5.05 9.05
C ILE A 153 1.63 3.97 10.09
N GLU A 154 0.64 3.21 10.53
CA GLU A 154 0.87 2.08 11.45
C GLU A 154 1.71 0.97 10.82
N ASP A 155 1.55 0.71 9.51
CA ASP A 155 2.42 -0.20 8.77
C ASP A 155 3.87 0.27 8.71
N MET A 156 4.12 1.59 8.65
CA MET A 156 5.47 2.15 8.79
C MET A 156 6.01 1.99 10.22
N LYS A 157 5.21 2.32 11.23
CA LYS A 157 5.60 2.34 12.65
C LYS A 157 5.82 0.97 13.26
N LYS A 158 5.31 -0.12 12.66
CA LYS A 158 5.55 -1.48 13.16
C LYS A 158 6.93 -2.03 12.79
N VAL A 159 7.62 -1.45 11.81
CA VAL A 159 8.92 -1.96 11.34
C VAL A 159 9.97 -1.87 12.46
N MET A 160 10.48 -3.02 12.91
CA MET A 160 11.42 -3.19 14.03
C MET A 160 10.91 -2.70 15.39
N ARG A 161 9.59 -2.69 15.60
CA ARG A 161 8.98 -2.24 16.86
C ARG A 161 9.44 -3.09 18.06
N GLY A 162 9.71 -4.37 17.84
CA GLY A 162 10.15 -5.34 18.86
C GLY A 162 11.66 -5.47 18.99
N ASP A 163 12.46 -4.51 18.48
CA ASP A 163 13.91 -4.49 18.72
C ASP A 163 14.19 -4.55 20.23
N PRO A 164 14.91 -5.57 20.73
CA PRO A 164 15.24 -5.72 22.15
C PRO A 164 15.99 -4.52 22.75
N ARG A 165 16.63 -3.69 21.91
CA ARG A 165 17.36 -2.49 22.32
C ARG A 165 16.50 -1.22 22.32
N GLY A 166 15.23 -1.33 21.97
CA GLY A 166 14.29 -0.20 21.92
C GLY A 166 14.62 0.84 20.84
N LYS A 167 15.40 0.46 19.82
CA LYS A 167 15.73 1.37 18.71
C LYS A 167 14.55 1.43 17.73
N LYS A 168 14.28 2.62 17.21
CA LYS A 168 13.30 2.80 16.14
C LYS A 168 13.98 2.61 14.78
N SER A 169 13.31 1.89 13.88
CA SER A 169 13.74 1.85 12.48
C SER A 169 13.57 3.23 11.83
N MET A 170 14.35 3.48 10.78
CA MET A 170 14.20 4.68 9.96
C MET A 170 12.79 4.79 9.36
N VAL A 171 12.17 3.67 8.95
CA VAL A 171 10.79 3.64 8.45
C VAL A 171 9.79 4.05 9.53
N ALA A 172 9.97 3.58 10.76
CA ALA A 172 9.10 3.97 11.88
C ALA A 172 9.24 5.47 12.19
N VAL A 173 10.45 6.02 12.15
CA VAL A 173 10.70 7.47 12.32
C VAL A 173 10.04 8.27 11.21
N MET A 174 10.13 7.85 9.94
CA MET A 174 9.40 8.48 8.84
C MET A 174 7.90 8.48 9.10
N GLY A 175 7.34 7.36 9.58
CA GLY A 175 5.91 7.26 9.92
C GLY A 175 5.48 8.25 11.01
N GLU A 176 6.29 8.45 12.05
CA GLU A 176 6.05 9.45 13.09
C GLU A 176 6.16 10.89 12.57
N ASN A 177 7.08 11.15 11.64
CA ASN A 177 7.23 12.48 11.03
C ASN A 177 6.05 12.81 10.12
N VAL A 178 5.60 11.84 9.31
CA VAL A 178 4.41 11.99 8.46
C VAL A 178 3.18 12.28 9.30
N GLU A 179 2.96 11.52 10.38
CA GLU A 179 1.81 11.71 11.26
C GLU A 179 1.73 13.13 11.86
N LYS A 180 2.87 13.70 12.27
CA LYS A 180 2.94 15.06 12.83
C LYS A 180 2.58 16.17 11.83
N LYS A 181 2.65 15.88 10.53
CA LYS A 181 2.40 16.83 9.43
C LYS A 181 0.99 16.72 8.85
N LEU A 182 0.15 15.81 9.37
CA LEU A 182 -1.20 15.59 8.86
C LEU A 182 -2.14 16.76 9.18
N GLU A 183 -2.97 17.12 8.20
CA GLU A 183 -4.02 18.11 8.35
C GLU A 183 -5.39 17.43 8.31
N ASP A 184 -6.20 17.62 9.36
CA ASP A 184 -7.50 16.94 9.54
C ASP A 184 -8.51 17.15 8.41
N ARG A 185 -8.43 18.28 7.69
CA ARG A 185 -9.35 18.65 6.60
C ARG A 185 -8.83 18.30 5.20
N LYS A 186 -7.61 17.78 5.10
CA LYS A 186 -6.93 17.43 3.84
C LYS A 186 -6.04 16.21 4.09
N ILE A 187 -6.62 15.14 4.61
CA ILE A 187 -5.84 14.07 5.24
C ILE A 187 -4.96 13.33 4.22
N THR A 188 -5.49 13.04 3.03
CA THR A 188 -4.75 12.35 1.97
C THR A 188 -3.70 13.25 1.33
N LEU A 189 -4.02 14.53 1.09
CA LEU A 189 -3.08 15.45 0.45
C LEU A 189 -1.91 15.80 1.37
N SER A 190 -2.19 16.13 2.64
CA SER A 190 -1.15 16.37 3.64
C SER A 190 -0.30 15.12 3.88
N PHE A 191 -0.91 13.93 3.88
CA PHE A 191 -0.17 12.66 3.91
C PHE A 191 0.77 12.50 2.71
N LEU A 192 0.30 12.74 1.49
CA LEU A 192 1.14 12.65 0.29
C LEU A 192 2.28 13.66 0.30
N ASP A 193 2.02 14.90 0.73
CA ASP A 193 3.04 15.94 0.81
C ASP A 193 4.12 15.59 1.84
N ALA A 194 3.71 15.21 3.05
CA ALA A 194 4.61 14.80 4.11
C ALA A 194 5.45 13.58 3.70
N LEU A 195 4.82 12.58 3.07
CA LEU A 195 5.53 11.37 2.67
C LEU A 195 6.48 11.59 1.50
N LYS A 196 6.11 12.44 0.52
CA LYS A 196 7.02 12.85 -0.56
C LYS A 196 8.27 13.51 0.02
N GLU A 197 8.10 14.41 0.98
CA GLU A 197 9.21 15.08 1.67
C GLU A 197 10.09 14.07 2.40
N GLU A 198 9.51 13.18 3.23
CA GLU A 198 10.28 12.17 3.98
C GLU A 198 11.02 11.20 3.06
N ILE A 199 10.45 10.81 1.92
CA ILE A 199 11.13 9.92 0.95
C ILE A 199 12.27 10.66 0.26
N GLN A 200 12.00 11.85 -0.30
CA GLN A 200 12.95 12.52 -1.21
C GLN A 200 14.07 13.26 -0.48
N SER A 201 13.86 13.66 0.78
CA SER A 201 14.90 14.21 1.65
C SER A 201 15.76 13.13 2.34
N ASN A 202 15.33 11.87 2.28
CA ASN A 202 16.05 10.77 2.92
C ASN A 202 17.44 10.58 2.30
N VAL A 203 18.46 10.47 3.16
CA VAL A 203 19.85 10.27 2.70
C VAL A 203 20.00 9.01 1.84
N TYR A 204 19.28 7.93 2.16
CA TYR A 204 19.34 6.68 1.39
C TYR A 204 18.72 6.84 0.01
N TYR A 205 17.61 7.56 -0.12
CA TYR A 205 17.04 7.90 -1.42
C TYR A 205 18.04 8.70 -2.26
N ILE A 206 18.67 9.73 -1.67
CA ILE A 206 19.66 10.58 -2.36
C ILE A 206 20.87 9.76 -2.81
N MET A 207 21.41 8.90 -1.93
CA MET A 207 22.57 8.05 -2.26
C MET A 207 22.26 7.04 -3.36
N SER A 208 21.11 6.36 -3.26
CA SER A 208 20.63 5.42 -4.27
C SER A 208 20.41 6.10 -5.61
N ARG A 209 19.75 7.28 -5.63
CA ARG A 209 19.50 8.06 -6.85
C ARG A 209 20.79 8.51 -7.54
N LYS A 210 21.82 8.83 -6.76
CA LYS A 210 23.15 9.22 -7.27
C LYS A 210 24.04 8.03 -7.62
N GLY A 211 23.55 6.80 -7.50
CA GLY A 211 24.32 5.58 -7.81
C GLY A 211 25.52 5.36 -6.89
N MET A 212 25.49 5.90 -5.66
CA MET A 212 26.64 5.83 -4.75
C MET A 212 26.84 4.45 -4.13
N CYS A 213 25.75 3.74 -3.83
CA CYS A 213 25.77 2.42 -3.21
C CYS A 213 24.44 1.68 -3.46
N ARG A 214 24.43 0.36 -3.20
CA ARG A 214 23.21 -0.46 -3.15
C ARG A 214 22.96 -0.86 -1.71
N PHE A 215 21.71 -0.75 -1.27
CA PHE A 215 21.31 -1.11 0.08
C PHE A 215 20.52 -2.42 0.08
N GLY A 216 20.92 -3.37 0.92
CA GLY A 216 20.18 -4.60 1.16
C GLY A 216 19.25 -4.42 2.36
N ASN A 217 18.05 -4.98 2.27
CA ASN A 217 17.15 -5.18 3.40
C ASN A 217 17.11 -6.67 3.75
N ASP A 218 17.54 -7.01 4.97
CA ASP A 218 17.55 -8.35 5.54
C ASP A 218 16.42 -8.56 6.57
N TYR A 219 15.50 -7.59 6.68
CA TYR A 219 14.35 -7.64 7.59
C TYR A 219 13.05 -7.95 6.83
N ALA A 220 12.22 -8.84 7.37
CA ALA A 220 11.06 -9.36 6.64
C ALA A 220 9.89 -8.35 6.49
N LEU A 221 9.83 -7.30 7.32
CA LEU A 221 8.81 -6.25 7.23
C LEU A 221 9.39 -4.95 6.64
N GLY A 222 8.53 -4.11 6.09
CA GLY A 222 8.90 -2.76 5.67
C GLY A 222 9.62 -2.68 4.32
N LEU A 223 9.88 -3.79 3.63
CA LEU A 223 10.49 -3.79 2.29
C LEU A 223 9.73 -2.89 1.31
N ARG A 224 8.40 -2.85 1.38
CA ARG A 224 7.57 -1.97 0.53
C ARG A 224 7.90 -0.48 0.73
N TRP A 225 8.25 -0.07 1.95
CA TRP A 225 8.70 1.30 2.22
C TRP A 225 10.16 1.50 1.79
N LEU A 226 11.02 0.52 2.06
CA LEU A 226 12.44 0.60 1.78
C LEU A 226 12.77 0.57 0.28
N ARG A 227 12.03 -0.18 -0.54
CA ARG A 227 12.24 -0.24 -2.00
C ARG A 227 12.08 1.14 -2.66
N ARG A 228 11.22 2.01 -2.10
CA ARG A 228 11.03 3.40 -2.56
C ARG A 228 12.29 4.25 -2.39
N LEU A 229 13.14 3.88 -1.42
CA LEU A 229 14.44 4.52 -1.14
C LEU A 229 15.60 3.85 -1.89
N GLY A 230 15.32 2.77 -2.63
CA GLY A 230 16.30 2.03 -3.42
C GLY A 230 16.88 0.78 -2.77
N TYR A 231 16.26 0.29 -1.69
CA TYR A 231 16.67 -0.98 -1.09
C TYR A 231 16.21 -2.16 -1.95
N VAL A 232 17.02 -3.22 -1.96
CA VAL A 232 16.69 -4.52 -2.53
C VAL A 232 16.57 -5.55 -1.40
N GLN A 233 15.69 -6.54 -1.57
CA GLN A 233 15.61 -7.64 -0.63
C GLN A 233 16.88 -8.49 -0.72
N VAL A 234 17.46 -8.81 0.43
CA VAL A 234 18.52 -9.82 0.56
C VAL A 234 18.03 -10.95 1.48
N SER A 235 18.83 -12.00 1.65
CA SER A 235 18.47 -13.11 2.53
C SER A 235 18.22 -12.62 3.97
N THR A 236 17.04 -12.93 4.50
CA THR A 236 16.65 -12.58 5.87
C THR A 236 17.35 -13.49 6.87
N ASN A 237 17.94 -12.91 7.91
CA ASN A 237 18.50 -13.68 9.02
C ASN A 237 17.37 -14.33 9.85
N PRO A 238 17.44 -15.62 10.25
CA PRO A 238 16.42 -16.28 11.08
C PRO A 238 16.03 -15.52 12.35
N VAL A 239 16.98 -14.81 12.99
CA VAL A 239 16.70 -13.98 14.17
C VAL A 239 15.80 -12.78 13.82
N LEU A 240 16.04 -12.15 12.68
CA LEU A 240 15.26 -11.03 12.18
C LEU A 240 13.88 -11.47 11.70
N ALA A 241 13.78 -12.65 11.08
CA ALA A 241 12.49 -13.27 10.76
C ALA A 241 11.65 -13.49 12.03
N ALA A 242 12.23 -14.04 13.09
CA ALA A 242 11.53 -14.23 14.36
C ALA A 242 11.05 -12.91 15.00
N ILE A 243 11.81 -11.82 14.85
CA ILE A 243 11.38 -10.48 15.29
C ILE A 243 10.21 -9.98 14.45
N ALA A 244 10.19 -10.21 13.13
CA ALA A 244 9.07 -9.82 12.28
C ALA A 244 7.73 -10.44 12.72
N TYR A 245 7.71 -11.72 13.12
CA TYR A 245 6.50 -12.37 13.68
C TYR A 245 6.06 -11.80 15.03
N ARG A 246 6.98 -11.19 15.79
CA ARG A 246 6.63 -10.45 17.02
C ARG A 246 6.06 -9.07 16.70
N ASP A 247 6.60 -8.43 15.68
CA ASP A 247 6.22 -7.09 15.25
C ASP A 247 4.87 -7.06 14.52
N ASP A 248 4.55 -8.13 13.77
CA ASP A 248 3.24 -8.34 13.14
C ASP A 248 2.71 -9.76 13.42
N PRO A 249 1.94 -9.95 14.52
CA PRO A 249 1.38 -11.24 14.87
C PRO A 249 0.43 -11.82 13.81
N ASN A 250 -0.13 -11.00 12.90
CA ASN A 250 -0.99 -11.49 11.84
C ASN A 250 -0.24 -12.35 10.81
N LEU A 251 1.11 -12.31 10.80
CA LEU A 251 1.92 -13.22 10.00
C LEU A 251 1.64 -14.69 10.36
N TRP A 252 1.34 -15.00 11.62
CA TRP A 252 0.93 -16.35 12.02
C TRP A 252 -0.40 -16.76 11.39
N SER A 253 -1.40 -15.89 11.41
CA SER A 253 -2.69 -16.16 10.79
C SER A 253 -2.58 -16.35 9.28
N LYS A 254 -1.71 -15.58 8.61
CA LYS A 254 -1.42 -15.74 7.18
C LYS A 254 -0.76 -17.09 6.88
N LEU A 255 0.21 -17.50 7.68
CA LEU A 255 0.86 -18.80 7.55
C LEU A 255 -0.14 -19.95 7.77
N GLU A 256 -0.97 -19.87 8.81
CA GLU A 256 -2.02 -20.86 9.07
C GLU A 256 -3.00 -20.98 7.90
N ASP A 257 -3.47 -19.85 7.35
CA ASP A 257 -4.38 -19.85 6.21
C ASP A 257 -3.71 -20.43 4.95
N TYR A 258 -2.43 -20.14 4.73
CA TYR A 258 -1.66 -20.71 3.62
C TYR A 258 -1.54 -22.23 3.77
N LEU A 259 -1.16 -22.73 4.95
CA LEU A 259 -1.02 -24.17 5.22
C LEU A 259 -2.36 -24.91 5.14
N ARG A 260 -3.48 -24.27 5.53
CA ARG A 260 -4.83 -24.83 5.35
C ARG A 260 -5.19 -25.04 3.89
N ARG A 261 -4.75 -24.14 3.01
CA ARG A 261 -4.99 -24.23 1.55
C ARG A 261 -4.04 -25.19 0.86
N ASN A 262 -2.88 -25.44 1.45
CA ASN A 262 -1.81 -26.26 0.91
C ASN A 262 -1.44 -27.39 1.90
N PRO A 263 -2.36 -28.32 2.20
CA PRO A 263 -2.15 -29.36 3.22
C PRO A 263 -1.02 -30.34 2.89
N GLU A 264 -0.52 -30.36 1.64
CA GLU A 264 0.64 -31.13 1.22
C GLU A 264 1.92 -30.79 1.98
N TYR A 265 2.08 -29.53 2.42
CA TYR A 265 3.22 -29.10 3.22
C TYR A 265 3.20 -29.70 4.65
N LEU A 266 2.02 -30.15 5.12
CA LEU A 266 1.86 -30.74 6.46
C LEU A 266 2.08 -32.26 6.49
N LYS A 267 2.19 -32.93 5.34
CA LYS A 267 2.25 -34.40 5.27
C LYS A 267 3.63 -34.97 5.60
N ASN A 268 4.71 -34.27 5.23
CA ASN A 268 6.11 -34.65 5.50
C ASN A 268 6.90 -33.41 5.94
N ILE A 269 6.64 -32.94 7.15
CA ILE A 269 7.27 -31.72 7.70
C ILE A 269 8.79 -31.88 7.76
N ASP A 270 9.28 -33.06 8.15
CA ASP A 270 10.72 -33.33 8.32
C ASP A 270 11.50 -33.28 7.01
N ASP A 271 10.89 -33.70 5.90
CA ASP A 271 11.52 -33.66 4.57
C ASP A 271 11.37 -32.30 3.88
N ARG A 272 10.50 -31.42 4.41
CA ARG A 272 10.14 -30.12 3.83
C ARG A 272 10.55 -28.94 4.69
N GLN A 273 11.47 -29.15 5.63
CA GLN A 273 11.93 -28.10 6.55
C GLN A 273 12.40 -26.85 5.79
N ASP A 274 13.17 -27.03 4.71
CA ASP A 274 13.64 -25.91 3.89
C ASP A 274 12.50 -25.18 3.16
N GLU A 275 11.50 -25.93 2.65
CA GLU A 275 10.32 -25.34 2.00
C GLU A 275 9.47 -24.56 3.01
N LEU A 276 9.29 -25.10 4.22
CA LEU A 276 8.50 -24.51 5.30
C LEU A 276 9.15 -23.27 5.90
N VAL A 277 10.49 -23.20 5.93
CA VAL A 277 11.23 -21.99 6.36
C VAL A 277 11.09 -20.83 5.38
N MET A 278 10.71 -21.12 4.13
CA MET A 278 10.51 -20.13 3.07
C MET A 278 9.06 -19.59 2.98
N LEU A 279 8.13 -20.10 3.81
CA LEU A 279 6.73 -19.67 3.90
C LEU A 279 6.54 -18.53 4.91
#